data_AF-A0A537GWH2-F1
#
_entry.id   AF-A0A537GWH2-F1
#
_cell.length_a   1.000
_cell.length_b   1.000
_cell.length_c   1.000
_cell.angle_alpha   90.00
_cell.angle_beta   90.00
_cell.angle_gamma   90.00
#
_symmetry.space_group_name_H-M   'P 1'
#
loop_
_entity.id
_entity.type
_entity.pdbx_description
1 polymer ?
#
loop_
_entity_poly.entity_id
_entity_poly.type
_entity_poly.pdbx_seq_one_letter_code
_entity_poly.pdbx_strand_id
1 'polypeptide(L)'
;MREVKGIVKNFGSVFFLLVPLLVLPTVHATQIISGSGPFSTTVISSVTSLVDGIAIIQETFTLSLTGLFVGTTLGTALVVIDLSTGSGVFHGMQTFTGTANGVAGSFQMSFSAEITGFTSFQGQFTILTGSGGLSNLHGHGTIAGIVNVSGTYSGTFTFT
;
A
#
# COMPACT_ATOMS: atom_id res chain seq x y z
N MET A 1 89.54 16.78 22.37
CA MET A 1 88.89 17.83 21.56
C MET A 1 88.44 17.16 20.25
N ARG A 2 87.18 17.38 19.83
CA ARG A 2 86.40 16.71 18.75
C ARG A 2 85.84 15.33 19.12
N GLU A 3 84.63 14.90 18.77
CA GLU A 3 83.30 15.48 18.49
C GLU A 3 82.31 14.28 18.46
N VAL A 4 81.16 14.40 19.15
CA VAL A 4 79.77 14.12 18.66
C VAL A 4 79.37 12.69 18.21
N LYS A 5 78.29 12.13 18.80
CA LYS A 5 76.91 12.00 18.23
C LYS A 5 76.11 10.84 18.86
N GLY A 6 74.79 11.04 19.04
CA GLY A 6 73.82 9.95 19.28
C GLY A 6 72.72 10.34 20.27
N ILE A 7 71.87 11.32 19.93
CA ILE A 7 70.49 11.12 19.43
C ILE A 7 69.49 10.80 20.56
N VAL A 8 68.52 11.71 20.67
CA VAL A 8 67.44 11.82 21.64
C VAL A 8 66.24 10.98 21.20
N LYS A 9 65.52 10.40 22.19
CA LYS A 9 64.09 10.00 22.25
C LYS A 9 63.46 9.24 21.06
N ASN A 10 62.70 8.20 21.37
CA ASN A 10 61.25 8.13 21.06
C ASN A 10 60.60 6.85 21.63
N PHE A 11 59.93 6.98 22.77
CA PHE A 11 58.83 6.07 23.15
C PHE A 11 57.58 6.59 22.43
N GLY A 12 57.42 6.19 21.17
CA GLY A 12 56.33 6.60 20.30
C GLY A 12 55.17 5.60 20.32
N SER A 13 54.09 6.00 20.98
CA SER A 13 52.68 5.67 20.73
C SER A 13 52.36 4.62 19.66
N VAL A 14 51.81 3.48 20.09
CA VAL A 14 50.97 2.61 19.24
C VAL A 14 49.63 2.43 19.96
N PHE A 15 48.76 3.44 19.90
CA PHE A 15 47.40 3.33 20.41
C PHE A 15 46.44 4.31 19.71
N PHE A 16 46.45 4.42 18.37
CA PHE A 16 45.54 5.36 17.70
C PHE A 16 45.16 4.95 16.26
N LEU A 17 44.71 3.71 16.04
CA LEU A 17 44.19 3.30 14.72
C LEU A 17 42.94 2.40 14.79
N LEU A 18 42.04 2.62 15.76
CA LEU A 18 40.79 1.85 15.85
C LEU A 18 39.53 2.71 16.00
N VAL A 19 39.62 4.04 15.85
CA VAL A 19 38.50 4.96 16.14
C VAL A 19 38.23 5.99 15.03
N PRO A 20 38.04 5.57 13.78
CA PRO A 20 36.92 6.19 13.06
C PRO A 20 36.20 5.16 12.19
N LEU A 21 35.47 4.22 12.80
CA LEU A 21 34.53 3.37 12.06
C LEU A 21 33.15 3.29 12.73
N LEU A 22 32.77 4.32 13.50
CA LEU A 22 31.51 4.38 14.25
C LEU A 22 30.66 5.61 13.94
N VAL A 23 30.77 6.17 12.73
CA VAL A 23 29.79 7.13 12.22
C VAL A 23 29.29 6.64 10.87
N LEU A 24 28.80 5.40 10.84
CA LEU A 24 27.94 4.98 9.74
C LEU A 24 26.59 5.68 9.94
N PRO A 25 26.04 6.37 8.93
CA PRO A 25 24.67 6.86 9.03
C PRO A 25 23.76 5.67 9.34
N THR A 26 22.86 5.83 10.30
CA THR A 26 21.77 4.88 10.53
C THR A 26 20.87 4.92 9.31
N VAL A 27 21.19 4.11 8.30
CA VAL A 27 20.28 3.78 7.22
C VAL A 27 19.18 2.94 7.85
N HIS A 28 18.06 3.56 8.21
CA HIS A 28 16.83 2.83 8.45
C HIS A 28 16.38 2.29 7.10
N ALA A 29 16.58 0.99 6.87
CA ALA A 29 16.01 0.33 5.71
C ALA A 29 14.49 0.51 5.76
N THR A 30 13.91 1.07 4.70
CA THR A 30 12.46 1.08 4.49
C THR A 30 11.97 -0.36 4.60
N GLN A 31 11.20 -0.66 5.66
CA GLN A 31 10.67 -1.99 5.85
C GLN A 31 9.53 -2.22 4.86
N ILE A 32 9.72 -3.15 3.93
CA ILE A 32 8.63 -3.69 3.11
C ILE A 32 7.84 -4.66 3.98
N ILE A 33 6.54 -4.41 4.08
CA ILE A 33 5.59 -5.24 4.82
C ILE A 33 4.65 -5.88 3.80
N SER A 34 4.52 -7.21 3.84
CA SER A 34 3.43 -7.90 3.15
C SER A 34 2.20 -7.96 4.05
N GLY A 35 1.01 -7.79 3.50
CA GLY A 35 -0.20 -8.03 4.27
C GLY A 35 -1.43 -8.26 3.41
N SER A 36 -2.44 -8.81 4.07
CA SER A 36 -3.69 -9.23 3.44
C SER A 36 -4.83 -9.14 4.44
N GLY A 37 -6.05 -9.22 3.93
CA GLY A 37 -7.23 -9.31 4.77
C GLY A 37 -8.52 -9.41 3.96
N PRO A 38 -9.61 -9.83 4.61
CA PRO A 38 -10.92 -9.83 3.98
C PRO A 38 -11.56 -8.44 4.08
N PHE A 39 -12.53 -8.21 3.20
CA PHE A 39 -13.46 -7.10 3.28
C PHE A 39 -14.89 -7.51 2.94
N SER A 40 -15.85 -6.75 3.45
CA SER A 40 -17.26 -6.81 3.02
C SER A 40 -17.66 -5.51 2.35
N THR A 41 -18.54 -5.59 1.36
CA THR A 41 -18.99 -4.43 0.57
C THR A 41 -20.41 -4.03 0.95
N THR A 42 -20.69 -2.73 0.93
CA THR A 42 -22.06 -2.20 0.99
C THR A 42 -22.21 -1.10 -0.05
N VAL A 43 -23.16 -1.27 -0.97
CA VAL A 43 -23.50 -0.24 -1.96
C VAL A 43 -24.40 0.79 -1.30
N ILE A 44 -23.99 2.05 -1.34
CA ILE A 44 -24.77 3.19 -0.82
C ILE A 44 -25.75 3.65 -1.89
N SER A 45 -25.28 3.81 -3.12
CA SER A 45 -26.08 4.25 -4.26
C SER A 45 -25.50 3.71 -5.55
N SER A 46 -26.37 3.54 -6.55
CA SER A 46 -25.96 3.20 -7.90
C SER A 46 -26.88 3.85 -8.92
N VAL A 47 -26.31 4.20 -10.08
CA VAL A 47 -27.04 4.67 -11.26
C VAL A 47 -26.61 3.80 -12.42
N THR A 48 -27.59 3.19 -13.10
CA THR A 48 -27.34 2.27 -14.22
C THR A 48 -27.87 2.87 -15.50
N SER A 49 -27.05 2.82 -16.55
CA SER A 49 -27.44 3.08 -17.94
C SER A 49 -27.23 1.81 -18.76
N LEU A 50 -28.14 1.56 -19.71
CA LEU A 50 -28.08 0.42 -20.62
C LEU A 50 -27.94 0.92 -22.05
N VAL A 51 -26.89 0.47 -22.74
CA VAL A 51 -26.60 0.84 -24.13
C VAL A 51 -26.12 -0.41 -24.86
N ASP A 52 -26.83 -0.83 -25.90
CA ASP A 52 -26.42 -1.93 -26.79
C ASP A 52 -26.01 -3.24 -26.08
N GLY A 53 -26.76 -3.64 -25.04
CA GLY A 53 -26.46 -4.85 -24.26
C GLY A 53 -25.31 -4.69 -23.26
N ILE A 54 -24.78 -3.49 -23.10
CA ILE A 54 -23.80 -3.12 -22.08
C ILE A 54 -24.52 -2.40 -20.93
N ALA A 55 -24.24 -2.83 -19.71
CA ALA A 55 -24.58 -2.07 -18.51
C ALA A 55 -23.40 -1.19 -18.09
N ILE A 56 -23.66 0.10 -17.93
CA ILE A 56 -22.73 1.09 -17.39
C ILE A 56 -23.28 1.54 -16.03
N ILE A 57 -22.56 1.24 -14.96
CA ILE A 57 -23.01 1.47 -13.59
C ILE A 57 -22.02 2.42 -12.92
N GLN A 58 -22.53 3.51 -12.36
CA GLN A 58 -21.77 4.34 -11.42
C GLN A 58 -22.26 4.05 -10.02
N GLU A 59 -21.37 3.67 -9.11
CA GLU A 59 -21.73 3.32 -7.74
C GLU A 59 -20.91 4.10 -6.71
N THR A 60 -21.54 4.38 -5.57
CA THR A 60 -20.88 4.79 -4.34
C THR A 60 -21.01 3.65 -3.34
N PHE A 61 -19.92 3.26 -2.69
CA PHE A 61 -19.88 2.10 -1.81
C PHE A 61 -18.98 2.33 -0.60
N THR A 62 -19.14 1.49 0.41
CA THR A 62 -18.21 1.35 1.52
C THR A 62 -17.67 -0.06 1.57
N LEU A 63 -16.42 -0.20 2.01
CA LEU A 63 -15.86 -1.47 2.44
C LEU A 63 -15.64 -1.45 3.95
N SER A 64 -15.82 -2.59 4.61
CA SER A 64 -15.32 -2.83 5.96
C SER A 64 -14.18 -3.83 5.88
N LEU A 65 -12.98 -3.44 6.36
CA LEU A 65 -11.75 -4.22 6.24
C LEU A 65 -11.30 -4.74 7.60
N THR A 66 -10.72 -5.95 7.59
CA THR A 66 -9.96 -6.51 8.71
C THR A 66 -8.62 -7.06 8.21
N GLY A 67 -7.73 -7.47 9.12
CA GLY A 67 -6.38 -7.93 8.78
C GLY A 67 -5.34 -6.83 8.94
N LEU A 68 -4.47 -6.63 7.94
CA LEU A 68 -3.47 -5.54 7.98
C LEU A 68 -4.14 -4.16 8.10
N PHE A 69 -5.19 -3.93 7.31
CA PHE A 69 -6.06 -2.77 7.38
C PHE A 69 -7.30 -3.11 8.21
N VAL A 70 -7.53 -2.33 9.27
CA VAL A 70 -8.74 -2.40 10.09
C VAL A 70 -9.42 -1.05 10.05
N GLY A 71 -10.58 -0.98 9.42
CA GLY A 71 -11.29 0.29 9.20
C GLY A 71 -12.32 0.20 8.09
N THR A 72 -12.74 1.34 7.58
CA THR A 72 -13.72 1.43 6.50
C THR A 72 -13.20 2.25 5.34
N THR A 73 -13.83 2.09 4.18
CA THR A 73 -13.61 2.96 3.04
C THR A 73 -14.91 3.63 2.61
N LEU A 74 -14.77 4.78 1.93
CA LEU A 74 -15.82 5.37 1.10
C LEU A 74 -15.25 5.53 -0.30
N GLY A 75 -15.91 4.96 -1.30
CA GLY A 75 -15.42 4.90 -2.66
C GLY A 75 -16.48 5.13 -3.71
N THR A 76 -16.00 5.38 -4.92
CA THR A 76 -16.81 5.41 -6.14
C THR A 76 -16.18 4.52 -7.21
N ALA A 77 -17.01 3.89 -8.04
CA ALA A 77 -16.55 3.08 -9.16
C ALA A 77 -17.42 3.29 -10.40
N LEU A 78 -16.79 3.15 -11.56
CA LEU A 78 -17.44 2.95 -12.84
C LEU A 78 -17.30 1.48 -13.22
N VAL A 79 -18.43 0.81 -13.41
CA VAL A 79 -18.53 -0.59 -13.82
C VAL A 79 -19.09 -0.65 -15.23
N VAL A 80 -18.50 -1.47 -16.08
CA VAL A 80 -18.97 -1.73 -17.45
C VAL A 80 -19.08 -3.24 -17.63
N ILE A 81 -20.28 -3.73 -17.93
CA ILE A 81 -20.58 -5.18 -18.03
C ILE A 81 -21.26 -5.46 -19.35
N ASP A 82 -20.75 -6.42 -20.11
CA ASP A 82 -21.46 -7.05 -21.21
C ASP A 82 -22.51 -8.01 -20.66
N LEU A 83 -23.79 -7.70 -20.89
CA LEU A 83 -24.91 -8.48 -20.35
C LEU A 83 -25.10 -9.84 -21.05
N SER A 84 -24.45 -10.08 -22.18
CA SER A 84 -24.51 -11.38 -22.86
C SER A 84 -23.56 -12.41 -22.25
N THR A 85 -22.43 -11.95 -21.72
CA THR A 85 -21.37 -12.80 -21.15
C THR A 85 -21.29 -12.70 -19.63
N GLY A 86 -21.77 -11.60 -19.06
CA GLY A 86 -21.53 -11.24 -17.66
C GLY A 86 -20.08 -10.85 -17.37
N SER A 87 -19.27 -10.67 -18.40
CA SER A 87 -17.89 -10.18 -18.28
C SER A 87 -17.88 -8.67 -18.28
N GLY A 88 -16.92 -8.09 -17.58
CA GLY A 88 -16.84 -6.65 -17.46
C GLY A 88 -15.58 -6.18 -16.78
N VAL A 89 -15.55 -4.89 -16.50
CA VAL A 89 -14.48 -4.25 -15.74
C VAL A 89 -15.08 -3.24 -14.77
N PHE A 90 -14.38 -2.98 -13.68
CA PHE A 90 -14.60 -1.79 -12.89
C PHE A 90 -13.29 -1.09 -12.56
N HIS A 91 -13.36 0.23 -12.43
CA HIS A 91 -12.28 1.04 -11.89
C HIS A 91 -12.84 2.15 -11.01
N GLY A 92 -12.04 2.59 -10.05
CA GLY A 92 -12.51 3.58 -9.11
C GLY A 92 -11.44 4.06 -8.15
N MET A 93 -11.89 4.90 -7.22
CA MET A 93 -11.08 5.43 -6.14
C MET A 93 -11.85 5.34 -4.84
N GLN A 94 -11.11 5.15 -3.74
CA GLN A 94 -11.69 5.13 -2.41
C GLN A 94 -10.74 5.70 -1.37
N THR A 95 -11.34 6.26 -0.32
CA THR A 95 -10.63 6.76 0.86
C THR A 95 -10.83 5.78 2.01
N PHE A 96 -9.74 5.22 2.51
CA PHE A 96 -9.70 4.44 3.74
C PHE A 96 -9.58 5.34 4.97
N THR A 97 -10.24 4.96 6.06
CA THR A 97 -10.03 5.53 7.40
C THR A 97 -10.00 4.41 8.43
N GLY A 98 -8.94 4.37 9.24
CA GLY A 98 -8.77 3.33 10.26
C GLY A 98 -7.32 3.18 10.67
N THR A 99 -6.87 1.93 10.79
CA THR A 99 -5.49 1.59 11.14
C THR A 99 -4.86 0.66 10.11
N ALA A 100 -3.57 0.85 9.85
CA ALA A 100 -2.73 -0.10 9.13
C ALA A 100 -1.66 -0.63 10.08
N ASN A 101 -1.65 -1.93 10.36
CA ASN A 101 -0.75 -2.54 11.34
C ASN A 101 -0.75 -1.79 12.70
N GLY A 102 -1.93 -1.36 13.15
CA GLY A 102 -2.12 -0.59 14.39
C GLY A 102 -1.83 0.91 14.29
N VAL A 103 -1.27 1.41 13.19
CA VAL A 103 -1.01 2.84 12.99
C VAL A 103 -2.25 3.53 12.43
N ALA A 104 -2.78 4.52 13.14
CA ALA A 104 -4.00 5.23 12.75
C ALA A 104 -3.76 6.29 11.67
N GLY A 105 -4.69 6.39 10.72
CA GLY A 105 -4.70 7.42 9.70
C GLY A 105 -5.69 7.11 8.57
N SER A 106 -5.50 7.78 7.45
CA SER A 106 -6.31 7.60 6.24
C SER A 106 -5.42 7.53 5.02
N PHE A 107 -5.90 6.91 3.94
CA PHE A 107 -5.24 6.97 2.64
C PHE A 107 -6.25 6.90 1.49
N GLN A 108 -5.87 7.47 0.35
CA GLN A 108 -6.59 7.32 -0.91
C GLN A 108 -5.94 6.21 -1.73
N MET A 109 -6.76 5.39 -2.39
CA MET A 109 -6.29 4.36 -3.31
C MET A 109 -7.12 4.35 -4.59
N SER A 110 -6.48 3.99 -5.71
CA SER A 110 -7.15 3.61 -6.95
C SER A 110 -7.21 2.09 -7.07
N PHE A 111 -8.21 1.58 -7.78
CA PHE A 111 -8.34 0.16 -8.06
C PHE A 111 -8.96 -0.09 -9.43
N SER A 112 -8.68 -1.27 -9.98
CA SER A 112 -9.28 -1.76 -11.22
C SER A 112 -9.36 -3.28 -11.21
N ALA A 113 -10.45 -3.85 -11.71
CA ALA A 113 -10.65 -5.30 -11.75
C ALA A 113 -11.48 -5.73 -12.96
N GLU A 114 -11.33 -7.00 -13.31
CA GLU A 114 -12.16 -7.70 -14.29
C GLU A 114 -13.27 -8.47 -13.58
N ILE A 115 -14.48 -8.44 -14.13
CA ILE A 115 -15.64 -9.21 -13.70
C ILE A 115 -15.78 -10.42 -14.63
N THR A 116 -16.07 -11.59 -14.05
CA THR A 116 -16.38 -12.82 -14.77
C THR A 116 -17.70 -13.40 -14.27
N GLY A 117 -18.60 -13.72 -15.19
CA GLY A 117 -19.87 -14.40 -14.89
C GLY A 117 -20.75 -13.62 -13.89
N PHE A 118 -20.85 -12.30 -14.07
CA PHE A 118 -21.61 -11.33 -13.26
C PHE A 118 -21.19 -11.16 -11.81
N THR A 119 -20.44 -12.11 -11.25
CA THR A 119 -20.35 -12.27 -9.80
C THR A 119 -18.93 -12.21 -9.30
N SER A 120 -17.98 -12.82 -9.99
CA SER A 120 -16.60 -12.90 -9.52
C SER A 120 -15.77 -11.76 -10.08
N PHE A 121 -14.81 -11.25 -9.31
CA PHE A 121 -13.83 -10.31 -9.83
C PHE A 121 -12.42 -10.60 -9.34
N GLN A 122 -11.43 -10.18 -10.14
CA GLN A 122 -10.02 -10.10 -9.76
C GLN A 122 -9.38 -8.84 -10.34
N GLY A 123 -8.50 -8.21 -9.59
CA GLY A 123 -7.94 -6.93 -9.96
C GLY A 123 -6.78 -6.49 -9.08
N GLN A 124 -6.43 -5.22 -9.21
CA GLN A 124 -5.31 -4.57 -8.55
C GLN A 124 -5.71 -3.27 -7.88
N PHE A 125 -4.90 -2.83 -6.92
CA PHE A 125 -5.01 -1.51 -6.30
C PHE A 125 -3.64 -0.85 -6.08
N THR A 126 -3.66 0.46 -5.86
CA THR A 126 -2.48 1.25 -5.52
C THR A 126 -2.85 2.35 -4.55
N ILE A 127 -2.08 2.49 -3.47
CA ILE A 127 -2.20 3.59 -2.51
C ILE A 127 -1.51 4.83 -3.10
N LEU A 128 -2.23 5.95 -3.12
CA LEU A 128 -1.81 7.18 -3.78
C LEU A 128 -1.23 8.19 -2.79
N THR A 129 -1.97 8.47 -1.72
CA THR A 129 -1.63 9.49 -0.71
C THR A 129 -2.18 9.08 0.64
N GLY A 130 -1.44 9.36 1.71
CA GLY A 130 -1.90 9.13 3.08
C GLY A 130 -2.01 10.40 3.93
N SER A 131 -2.59 10.25 5.11
CA SER A 131 -2.63 11.29 6.15
C SER A 131 -2.58 10.68 7.56
N GLY A 132 -2.31 11.52 8.56
CA GLY A 132 -2.10 11.05 9.95
C GLY A 132 -0.86 10.17 10.04
N GLY A 133 -0.93 9.08 10.81
CA GLY A 133 0.16 8.10 10.90
C GLY A 133 0.42 7.33 9.60
N LEU A 134 -0.46 7.46 8.59
CA LEU A 134 -0.31 6.82 7.29
C LEU A 134 0.21 7.78 6.20
N SER A 135 0.66 8.99 6.55
CA SER A 135 1.12 10.00 5.57
C SER A 135 2.15 9.50 4.56
N ASN A 136 3.00 8.57 5.00
CA ASN A 136 4.13 8.03 4.26
C ASN A 136 3.86 6.61 3.72
N LEU A 137 2.61 6.13 3.83
CA LEU A 137 2.23 4.80 3.39
C LEU A 137 2.13 4.76 1.87
N HIS A 138 2.92 3.89 1.26
CA HIS A 138 2.79 3.46 -0.14
C HIS A 138 2.47 1.98 -0.19
N GLY A 139 1.82 1.54 -1.26
CA GLY A 139 1.58 0.13 -1.47
C GLY A 139 0.79 -0.18 -2.73
N HIS A 140 0.88 -1.42 -3.15
CA HIS A 140 0.14 -1.98 -4.27
C HIS A 140 -0.16 -3.45 -4.00
N GLY A 141 -1.18 -3.96 -4.67
CA GLY A 141 -1.58 -5.34 -4.47
C GLY A 141 -2.78 -5.75 -5.30
N THR A 142 -3.29 -6.93 -4.99
CA THR A 142 -4.41 -7.59 -5.64
C THR A 142 -5.68 -7.50 -4.82
N ILE A 143 -6.82 -7.47 -5.51
CA ILE A 143 -8.15 -7.69 -4.96
C ILE A 143 -8.83 -8.84 -5.68
N ALA A 144 -9.61 -9.64 -4.96
CA ALA A 144 -10.46 -10.68 -5.55
C ALA A 144 -11.71 -10.88 -4.70
N GLY A 145 -12.83 -11.29 -5.30
CA GLY A 145 -14.05 -11.50 -4.52
C GLY A 145 -15.31 -11.67 -5.34
N ILE A 146 -16.43 -11.42 -4.66
CA ILE A 146 -17.77 -11.42 -5.21
C ILE A 146 -18.29 -9.98 -5.24
N VAL A 147 -18.68 -9.50 -6.43
CA VAL A 147 -19.17 -8.15 -6.69
C VAL A 147 -20.25 -7.78 -5.68
N ASN A 148 -20.09 -6.64 -5.01
CA ASN A 148 -21.04 -6.08 -4.05
C ASN A 148 -21.39 -6.99 -2.85
N VAL A 149 -20.54 -7.98 -2.55
CA VAL A 149 -20.69 -8.85 -1.38
C VAL A 149 -19.45 -8.79 -0.48
N SER A 150 -18.32 -9.33 -0.96
CA SER A 150 -17.11 -9.48 -0.15
C SER A 150 -15.90 -9.83 -1.02
N GLY A 151 -14.71 -9.75 -0.44
CA GLY A 151 -13.49 -10.16 -1.09
C GLY A 151 -12.29 -10.19 -0.17
N THR A 152 -11.12 -10.31 -0.75
CA THR A 152 -9.83 -10.22 -0.08
C THR A 152 -8.91 -9.26 -0.82
N TYR A 153 -8.02 -8.63 -0.06
CA TYR A 153 -6.87 -7.92 -0.60
C TYR A 153 -5.58 -8.60 -0.14
N SER A 154 -4.52 -8.47 -0.93
CA SER A 154 -3.16 -8.86 -0.59
C SER A 154 -2.19 -7.92 -1.28
N GLY A 155 -1.11 -7.51 -0.63
CA GLY A 155 -0.18 -6.56 -1.21
C GLY A 155 1.12 -6.38 -0.45
N THR A 156 1.93 -5.46 -0.98
CA THR A 156 3.18 -5.00 -0.36
C THR A 156 3.09 -3.52 -0.05
N PHE A 157 3.62 -3.14 1.11
CA PHE A 157 3.45 -1.82 1.71
C PHE A 157 4.76 -1.32 2.29
N THR A 158 5.00 -0.02 2.22
CA THR A 158 6.20 0.64 2.74
C THR A 158 5.85 1.99 3.34
N PHE A 159 6.54 2.36 4.41
CA PHE A 159 6.56 3.73 4.93
C PHE A 159 7.84 4.42 4.45
N THR A 160 7.73 5.36 3.52
CA THR A 160 8.89 6.11 2.96
C THR A 160 8.79 7.60 3.22
#